data_AF-A0A3F3GSR2-F1
#
_entry.id   AF-A0A3F3GSR2-F1
#
_cell.length_a   1.000
_cell.length_b   1.000
_cell.length_c   1.000
_cell.angle_alpha   90.00
_cell.angle_beta   90.00
_cell.angle_gamma   90.00
#
_symmetry.space_group_name_H-M   'P 1'
#
loop_
_entity.id
_entity.type
_entity.pdbx_description
1 polymer ?
#
loop_
_entity_poly.entity_id
_entity_poly.type
_entity_poly.pdbx_seq_one_letter_code
_entity_poly.pdbx_strand_id
1 'polypeptide(L)'
;MSEQYQLPIDGNWTKDDIIAVSNLVDAVLQVYEGGCDQEYLLTTYRLFCEVLPAKSEQKTFDRDFENQTGRSIYQTMKLAQGNARRVVVND
;
A
#
# COMPACT_ATOMS: atom_id res chain seq x y z
N MET A 1 -19.28 -3.69 1.71
CA MET A 1 -18.93 -2.27 1.57
C MET A 1 -17.82 -2.22 0.54
N SER A 2 -17.98 -1.47 -0.55
CA SER A 2 -16.89 -1.26 -1.51
C SER A 2 -15.86 -0.35 -0.84
N GLU A 3 -14.88 -0.93 -0.15
CA GLU A 3 -13.75 -0.24 0.49
C GLU A 3 -12.81 0.30 -0.60
N GLN A 4 -13.28 1.31 -1.35
CA GLN A 4 -12.48 1.99 -2.36
C GLN A 4 -11.79 3.18 -1.72
N TYR A 5 -10.48 3.06 -1.54
CA TYR A 5 -9.63 4.20 -1.20
C TYR A 5 -9.67 5.23 -2.35
N GLN A 6 -9.95 6.48 -2.03
CA GLN A 6 -9.85 7.57 -2.99
C GLN A 6 -8.43 8.11 -2.95
N LEU A 7 -7.66 7.83 -4.01
CA LEU A 7 -6.29 8.32 -4.14
C LEU A 7 -6.28 9.86 -4.11
N PRO A 8 -5.41 10.49 -3.30
CA PRO A 8 -5.22 11.92 -3.35
C PRO A 8 -4.70 12.27 -4.74
N ILE A 9 -5.43 13.14 -5.44
CA ILE A 9 -5.02 13.63 -6.75
C ILE A 9 -3.89 14.64 -6.52
N ASP A 10 -2.65 14.21 -6.69
CA ASP A 10 -1.51 15.11 -6.87
C ASP A 10 -1.38 15.43 -8.37
N GLY A 11 -1.47 16.72 -8.71
CA GLY A 11 -1.37 17.19 -10.09
C GLY A 11 0.01 16.93 -10.74
N ASN A 12 1.01 16.52 -9.96
CA ASN A 12 2.35 16.22 -10.44
C ASN A 12 2.57 14.74 -10.79
N TRP A 13 1.63 13.85 -10.46
CA TRP A 13 1.78 12.43 -10.76
C TRP A 13 1.56 12.13 -12.24
N THR A 14 2.50 11.39 -12.81
CA THR A 14 2.35 10.79 -14.13
C THR A 14 1.36 9.61 -14.06
N LYS A 15 0.99 9.08 -15.23
CA LYS A 15 0.16 7.87 -15.28
C LYS A 15 0.85 6.68 -14.60
N ASP A 16 2.16 6.55 -14.76
CA ASP A 16 2.93 5.45 -14.17
C ASP A 16 2.99 5.58 -12.66
N ASP A 17 3.09 6.81 -12.14
CA ASP A 17 3.03 7.08 -10.69
C ASP A 17 1.68 6.67 -10.10
N ILE A 18 0.58 7.03 -10.77
CA ILE A 18 -0.78 6.64 -10.35
C ILE A 18 -0.89 5.11 -10.32
N ILE A 19 -0.39 4.42 -11.34
CA ILE A 19 -0.39 2.95 -11.40
C ILE A 19 0.43 2.37 -10.26
N ALA A 20 1.63 2.90 -10.00
CA ALA A 20 2.52 2.43 -8.93
C ALA A 20 1.86 2.54 -7.55
N VAL A 21 1.22 3.68 -7.25
CA VAL A 21 0.52 3.90 -5.98
C VAL A 21 -0.72 3.02 -5.87
N SER A 22 -1.52 2.90 -6.95
CA SER A 22 -2.71 2.05 -6.98
C SER A 22 -2.36 0.59 -6.71
N ASN A 23 -1.29 0.08 -7.33
CA ASN A 23 -0.84 -1.29 -7.14
C ASN A 23 -0.45 -1.58 -5.69
N LEU A 24 0.16 -0.62 -4.98
CA LEU A 24 0.45 -0.80 -3.55
C LEU A 24 -0.84 -0.85 -2.72
N VAL A 25 -1.77 0.08 -2.97
CA VAL A 25 -3.06 0.12 -2.28
C VAL A 25 -3.81 -1.21 -2.43
N ASP A 26 -3.93 -1.71 -3.65
CA ASP A 26 -4.58 -2.99 -3.94
C ASP A 26 -3.84 -4.15 -3.27
N ALA A 27 -2.50 -4.18 -3.34
CA ALA A 27 -1.69 -5.23 -2.70
C ALA A 27 -1.90 -5.26 -1.18
N VAL A 28 -2.00 -4.09 -0.54
CA VAL A 28 -2.25 -3.98 0.89
C VAL A 28 -3.67 -4.44 1.23
N LEU A 29 -4.70 -4.01 0.50
CA LEU A 29 -6.07 -4.49 0.72
C LEU A 29 -6.18 -6.01 0.59
N GLN A 30 -5.52 -6.60 -0.42
CA GLN A 30 -5.46 -8.05 -0.59
C GLN A 30 -4.87 -8.78 0.62
N VAL A 31 -3.88 -8.20 1.31
CA VAL A 31 -3.33 -8.79 2.55
C VAL A 31 -4.40 -9.00 3.62
N TYR A 32 -5.37 -8.09 3.71
CA TYR A 32 -6.47 -8.17 4.67
C TYR A 32 -7.67 -9.00 4.18
N GLU A 33 -7.82 -9.21 2.87
CA GLU A 33 -8.95 -9.98 2.31
C GLU A 33 -8.68 -11.48 2.17
N GLY A 34 -7.41 -11.90 2.19
CA GLY A 34 -7.04 -13.31 2.02
C GLY A 34 -5.56 -13.56 1.75
N GLY A 35 -4.77 -12.49 1.68
CA GLY A 35 -3.32 -12.52 1.55
C GLY A 35 -2.83 -12.07 0.17
N CYS A 36 -1.58 -11.62 0.14
CA CYS A 36 -0.87 -11.16 -1.04
C CYS A 36 0.48 -11.88 -1.17
N ASP A 37 0.99 -12.05 -2.40
CA ASP A 37 2.34 -12.53 -2.62
C ASP A 37 3.37 -11.54 -2.04
N GLN A 38 4.34 -12.05 -1.29
CA GLN A 38 5.31 -11.19 -0.60
C GLN A 38 6.18 -10.40 -1.59
N GLU A 39 6.63 -11.04 -2.67
CA GLU A 39 7.50 -10.39 -3.65
C GLU A 39 6.76 -9.29 -4.39
N TYR A 40 5.51 -9.54 -4.77
CA TYR A 40 4.64 -8.53 -5.36
C TYR A 40 4.44 -7.33 -4.42
N LEU A 41 4.07 -7.58 -3.16
CA LEU A 41 3.86 -6.53 -2.15
C LEU A 41 5.13 -5.69 -1.92
N LEU A 42 6.30 -6.33 -1.80
CA LEU A 42 7.57 -5.62 -1.63
C LEU A 42 7.94 -4.80 -2.87
N THR A 43 7.61 -5.31 -4.07
CA THR A 43 7.87 -4.62 -5.33
C THR A 43 6.99 -3.39 -5.49
N THR A 44 5.69 -3.50 -5.25
CA THR A 44 4.79 -2.35 -5.32
C THR A 44 5.12 -1.30 -4.26
N TYR A 45 5.57 -1.71 -3.07
CA TYR A 45 6.03 -0.78 -2.04
C TYR A 45 7.30 -0.01 -2.45
N ARG A 46 8.24 -0.64 -3.15
CA ARG A 46 9.43 0.03 -3.69
C ARG A 46 9.05 1.09 -4.71
N LEU A 47 8.18 0.75 -5.66
CA LEU A 47 7.71 1.68 -6.68
C LEU A 47 6.95 2.87 -6.05
N PHE A 48 6.10 2.60 -5.06
CA PHE A 48 5.47 3.65 -4.27
C PHE A 48 6.48 4.59 -3.60
N CYS A 49 7.59 4.06 -3.05
CA CYS A 49 8.64 4.88 -2.45
C CYS A 49 9.43 5.71 -3.48
N GLU A 50 9.44 5.32 -4.75
CA GLU A 50 10.02 6.13 -5.84
C GLU A 50 9.10 7.33 -6.16
N VAL A 51 7.78 7.13 -6.13
CA VAL A 51 6.78 8.20 -6.30
C VAL A 51 6.78 9.16 -5.10
N LEU A 52 6.82 8.63 -3.88
CA LEU A 52 6.81 9.40 -2.63
C LEU A 52 8.09 9.13 -1.82
N PRO A 53 9.23 9.77 -2.16
CA PRO A 53 10.51 9.49 -1.51
C PRO A 53 10.59 10.01 -0.06
N ALA A 54 9.79 11.02 0.28
CA ALA A 54 9.81 11.61 1.62
C ALA A 54 8.99 10.78 2.61
N LYS A 55 9.62 10.32 3.70
CA LYS A 55 8.94 9.57 4.77
C LYS A 55 7.76 10.32 5.39
N SER A 56 7.77 11.66 5.41
CA SER A 56 6.66 12.47 5.89
C SER A 56 5.43 12.40 5.00
N GLU A 57 5.63 12.34 3.68
CA GLU A 57 4.56 12.19 2.69
C GLU A 57 3.99 10.77 2.77
N GLN A 58 4.86 9.75 2.82
CA GLN A 58 4.43 8.36 3.01
C GLN A 58 3.57 8.17 4.28
N LYS A 59 3.97 8.79 5.40
CA LYS A 59 3.18 8.75 6.65
C LYS A 59 1.84 9.48 6.53
N THR A 60 1.81 10.59 5.80
CA THR A 60 0.57 11.35 5.57
C THR A 60 -0.39 10.53 4.71
N PHE A 61 0.13 9.89 3.66
CA PHE A 61 -0.60 8.98 2.80
C PHE A 61 -1.14 7.78 3.59
N ASP A 62 -0.29 7.08 4.35
CA ASP A 62 -0.70 5.92 5.16
C ASP A 62 -1.80 6.28 6.15
N ARG A 63 -1.71 7.44 6.82
CA ARG A 63 -2.76 7.91 7.74
C ARG A 63 -4.09 8.21 7.03
N ASP A 64 -4.05 8.81 5.85
CA ASP A 64 -5.26 9.05 5.06
C ASP A 64 -5.88 7.73 4.58
N PHE A 65 -5.05 6.81 4.08
CA PHE A 65 -5.45 5.45 3.72
C PHE A 65 -6.08 4.71 4.90
N GLU A 66 -5.48 4.77 6.09
CA GLU A 66 -5.99 4.17 7.32
C GLU A 66 -7.33 4.79 7.75
N ASN A 67 -7.48 6.11 7.64
CA ASN A 67 -8.76 6.76 7.95
C ASN A 67 -9.90 6.32 7.01
N GLN A 68 -9.59 6.05 5.74
CA GLN A 68 -10.59 5.68 4.73
C GLN A 68 -10.91 4.18 4.74
N THR A 69 -9.93 3.33 5.05
CA THR A 69 -10.04 1.86 4.88
C THR A 69 -9.91 1.09 6.20
N GLY A 70 -9.45 1.72 7.28
CA GLY A 70 -9.08 1.03 8.52
C GLY A 70 -7.88 0.10 8.38
N ARG A 71 -7.14 0.14 7.26
CA ARG A 71 -5.95 -0.69 6.99
C ARG A 71 -4.69 0.17 7.03
N SER A 72 -3.55 -0.42 7.39
CA SER A 72 -2.27 0.30 7.46
C SER A 72 -1.22 -0.32 6.54
N ILE A 73 -0.64 0.52 5.68
CA ILE A 73 0.52 0.19 4.84
C ILE A 73 1.71 -0.12 5.76
N TYR A 74 1.97 0.72 6.76
CA TYR A 74 3.11 0.51 7.67
C TYR A 74 3.06 -0.84 8.40
N GLN A 75 1.89 -1.22 8.94
CA GLN A 75 1.74 -2.52 9.61
C GLN A 75 1.88 -3.67 8.62
N THR A 76 1.29 -3.54 7.43
CA THR A 76 1.41 -4.53 6.35
C THR A 76 2.86 -4.76 5.94
N MET A 77 3.64 -3.69 5.80
CA MET A 77 5.07 -3.78 5.46
C MET A 77 5.91 -4.37 6.58
N LYS A 78 5.53 -4.18 7.85
CA LYS A 78 6.17 -4.90 8.97
C LYS A 78 5.91 -6.40 8.91
N LEU A 79 4.68 -6.80 8.63
CA LEU A 79 4.32 -8.21 8.46
C LEU A 79 5.10 -8.85 7.30
N ALA A 80 5.32 -8.09 6.23
CA ALA A 80 6.05 -8.53 5.05
C ALA A 80 7.57 -8.73 5.27
N GLN A 81 8.16 -8.37 6.41
CA GLN A 81 9.60 -8.53 6.67
C GLN A 81 10.02 -9.98 7.02
N GLY A 82 9.08 -10.91 7.17
CA GLY A 82 9.37 -12.33 7.44
C GLY A 82 9.87 -13.11 6.22
N ASN A 83 10.05 -14.42 6.36
CA ASN A 83 10.43 -15.34 5.26
C ASN A 83 9.22 -16.05 4.62
N ALA A 84 8.05 -15.43 4.63
CA ALA A 84 6.81 -16.05 4.16
C ALA A 84 6.56 -15.71 2.69
N ARG A 85 6.21 -16.71 1.85
CA ARG A 85 5.83 -16.47 0.44
C ARG A 85 4.54 -15.66 0.27
N ARG A 86 3.65 -15.71 1.27
CA ARG A 86 2.37 -15.01 1.27
C ARG A 86 2.21 -14.25 2.58
N VAL A 87 1.82 -12.98 2.50
CA VAL A 87 1.53 -12.11 3.63
C VAL A 87 0.01 -12.04 3.79
N VAL A 88 -0.50 -12.35 4.98
CA VAL A 88 -1.92 -12.28 5.32
C VAL A 88 -2.06 -11.75 6.74
N VAL A 89 -3.05 -10.90 6.98
CA VAL A 89 -3.42 -10.51 8.35
C VAL A 89 -4.29 -11.61 8.93
N ASN A 90 -3.85 -12.19 10.05
CA ASN A 90 -4.68 -13.12 10.82
C ASN A 90 -5.43 -12.28 11.86
N ASP A 91 -6.71 -11.98 11.59
CA ASP A 91 -7.64 -11.46 12.60
C ASP A 91 -8.14 -12.57 13.53
#